data_AF-A0A2G9N0S2-F1
#
_entry.id   AF-A0A2G9N0S2-F1
#
_cell.length_a   1.000
_cell.length_b   1.000
_cell.length_c   1.000
_cell.angle_alpha   90.00
_cell.angle_beta   90.00
_cell.angle_gamma   90.00
#
_symmetry.space_group_name_H-M   'P 1'
#
loop_
_entity.id
_entity.type
_entity.pdbx_description
1 polymer ?
#
loop_
_entity_poly.entity_id
_entity_poly.type
_entity_poly.pdbx_seq_one_letter_code
_entity_poly.pdbx_strand_id
1 'polypeptide(L)'
;MVVCIIALIVFGFLGIFSATHRPLAKEAMDCVFRKMTLRPCNTGLDQRLKTIVSMKFMKHHKGLGQFIHKHFETISLILTIIFVVSTIITIISLFNFFAYGNCNGPTSTELCLLNPESYTNSNLLSWLFPPTPEQVKMVSGEGLPTIGSEGAPIRIIEVGCFTCPFTKSREPIVAEMLEKYGDKVEFSFKYFPLPAHKYSFEAAEAAECARDQGKFWEYKEVLFERQLECTQQETTEDLTVLYKEFAKNLSLNETEFNQCVDTRKHQPYIEAQKQENIGAGIYGTPTFFINGKVLVSPGSLEEFSKVIDAELKELEK
;
A
#
# COMPACT_ATOMS: atom_id res chain seq x y z
N MET A 1 -29.72 10.09 -19.43
CA MET A 1 -28.99 10.59 -18.23
C MET A 1 -27.53 10.67 -18.61
N VAL A 2 -26.95 9.51 -18.92
CA VAL A 2 -25.63 9.31 -19.52
C VAL A 2 -25.27 10.28 -20.65
N VAL A 3 -26.08 10.38 -21.72
CA VAL A 3 -25.79 11.24 -22.88
C VAL A 3 -25.64 12.71 -22.48
N CYS A 4 -26.47 13.20 -21.56
CA CYS A 4 -26.37 14.58 -21.06
C CYS A 4 -25.13 14.78 -20.18
N ILE A 5 -24.71 13.76 -19.42
CA ILE A 5 -23.48 13.81 -18.61
C ILE A 5 -22.23 13.83 -19.51
N ILE A 6 -22.16 12.97 -20.54
CA ILE A 6 -21.05 13.00 -21.50
C ILE A 6 -21.04 14.34 -22.25
N ALA A 7 -22.20 14.80 -22.73
CA ALA A 7 -22.30 16.08 -23.42
C ALA A 7 -21.84 17.23 -22.51
N LEU A 8 -22.17 17.20 -21.22
CA LEU A 8 -21.70 18.18 -20.25
C LEU A 8 -20.19 18.13 -20.04
N ILE A 9 -19.59 16.95 -19.94
CA ILE A 9 -18.14 16.81 -19.75
C ILE A 9 -17.39 17.30 -21.00
N VAL A 10 -17.80 16.83 -22.18
CA VAL A 10 -17.15 17.15 -23.46
C VAL A 10 -17.37 18.62 -23.84
N PHE A 11 -18.62 19.09 -23.86
CA PHE A 11 -18.90 20.48 -24.22
C PHE A 11 -18.59 21.45 -23.08
N GLY A 12 -18.58 21.02 -21.82
CA GLY A 12 -18.09 21.82 -20.71
C GLY A 12 -16.62 22.14 -20.87
N PHE A 13 -15.78 21.14 -21.16
CA PHE A 13 -14.37 21.36 -21.43
C PHE A 13 -14.14 22.18 -22.72
N LEU A 14 -14.77 21.80 -23.83
CA LEU A 14 -14.65 22.54 -25.09
C LEU A 14 -15.21 23.98 -24.98
N GLY A 15 -16.23 24.19 -24.15
CA GLY A 15 -16.87 25.48 -23.92
C GLY A 15 -16.02 26.44 -23.07
N ILE A 16 -15.05 25.94 -22.31
CA ILE A 16 -14.02 26.76 -21.64
C ILE A 16 -13.11 27.40 -22.69
N PHE A 17 -12.74 26.65 -23.73
CA PHE A 17 -11.76 27.07 -24.75
C PHE A 17 -12.39 27.57 -26.06
N SER A 18 -13.71 27.44 -26.23
CA SER A 18 -14.41 27.78 -27.48
C SER A 18 -15.81 28.38 -27.22
N ALA A 19 -15.99 29.64 -27.63
CA ALA A 19 -17.27 30.35 -27.52
C ALA A 19 -18.41 29.65 -28.29
N THR A 20 -18.08 28.95 -29.37
CA THR A 20 -19.04 28.23 -30.23
C THR A 20 -19.69 27.03 -29.54
N HIS A 21 -18.99 26.39 -28.59
CA HIS A 21 -19.46 25.17 -27.91
C HIS A 21 -20.15 25.44 -26.57
N ARG A 22 -20.03 26.67 -26.05
CA ARG A 22 -20.67 27.15 -24.81
C ARG A 22 -22.20 26.97 -24.75
N PRO A 23 -22.99 27.23 -25.82
CA PRO A 23 -24.44 27.03 -25.77
C PRO A 23 -24.83 25.54 -25.66
N LEU A 24 -24.10 24.64 -26.35
CA LEU A 24 -24.31 23.19 -26.26
C LEU A 24 -23.98 22.64 -24.88
N ALA A 25 -22.93 23.19 -24.24
CA ALA A 25 -22.57 22.87 -22.85
C ALA A 25 -23.68 23.26 -21.87
N LYS A 26 -24.28 24.43 -22.05
CA LYS A 26 -25.37 24.92 -21.21
C LYS A 26 -26.63 24.07 -21.35
N GLU A 27 -27.00 23.69 -22.58
CA GLU A 27 -28.13 22.77 -22.82
C GLU A 27 -27.89 21.38 -22.21
N ALA A 28 -26.66 20.86 -22.29
CA ALA A 28 -26.29 19.60 -21.66
C ALA A 28 -26.35 19.69 -20.13
N MET A 29 -25.85 20.79 -19.55
CA MET A 29 -25.89 21.05 -18.11
C MET A 29 -27.33 21.12 -17.58
N ASP A 30 -28.19 21.88 -18.27
CA ASP A 30 -29.61 22.00 -17.92
C ASP A 30 -30.33 20.65 -18.00
N CYS A 31 -29.98 19.81 -18.97
CA CYS A 31 -30.50 18.43 -19.05
C CYS A 31 -30.08 17.58 -17.84
N VAL A 32 -28.81 17.65 -17.43
CA VAL A 32 -28.29 16.89 -16.28
C VAL A 32 -28.98 17.33 -14.99
N PHE A 33 -29.07 18.63 -14.72
CA PHE A 33 -29.75 19.16 -13.53
C PHE A 33 -31.23 18.81 -13.49
N ARG A 34 -31.94 18.90 -14.62
CA ARG A 34 -33.35 18.48 -14.71
C ARG A 34 -33.51 16.98 -14.43
N LYS A 35 -32.65 16.13 -15.01
CA LYS A 35 -32.68 14.68 -14.72
C LYS A 35 -32.34 14.34 -13.27
N MET A 36 -31.38 15.03 -12.65
CA MET A 36 -31.06 14.84 -11.21
C MET A 36 -32.23 15.25 -10.31
N THR A 37 -33.05 16.21 -10.75
CA THR A 37 -34.28 16.63 -10.06
C THR A 37 -35.53 15.88 -10.56
N LEU A 38 -35.36 14.72 -11.22
CA LEU A 38 -36.41 13.85 -11.76
C LEU A 38 -37.36 14.52 -12.77
N ARG A 39 -36.95 15.65 -13.36
CA ARG A 39 -37.70 16.36 -14.42
C ARG A 39 -37.28 15.85 -15.81
N PRO A 40 -38.22 15.66 -16.75
CA PRO A 40 -37.90 15.23 -18.11
C PRO A 40 -37.13 16.32 -18.87
N CYS A 41 -36.22 15.90 -19.73
CA CYS A 41 -35.47 16.80 -20.61
C CYS A 41 -36.00 16.67 -22.04
N ASN A 42 -36.47 17.79 -22.61
CA ASN A 42 -37.14 17.85 -23.92
C ASN A 42 -36.29 18.55 -25.00
N THR A 43 -34.96 18.63 -24.82
CA THR A 43 -34.08 19.40 -25.72
C THR A 43 -33.74 18.69 -27.04
N GLY A 44 -34.09 17.39 -27.20
CA GLY A 44 -33.82 16.59 -28.41
C GLY A 44 -32.33 16.44 -28.75
N LEU A 45 -31.45 16.85 -27.83
CA LEU A 45 -29.99 16.87 -27.99
C LEU A 45 -29.42 15.45 -28.19
N ASP A 46 -30.00 14.49 -27.48
CA ASP A 46 -29.69 13.06 -27.59
C ASP A 46 -29.96 12.53 -29.00
N GLN A 47 -31.10 12.88 -29.60
CA GLN A 47 -31.44 12.48 -30.97
C GLN A 47 -30.53 13.15 -32.01
N ARG A 48 -30.18 14.44 -31.80
CA ARG A 48 -29.26 15.16 -32.68
C ARG A 48 -27.85 14.56 -32.64
N LEU A 49 -27.33 14.30 -31.45
CA LEU A 49 -26.02 13.66 -31.26
C LEU A 49 -25.98 12.25 -31.84
N LYS A 50 -27.01 11.44 -31.57
CA LYS A 50 -27.18 10.11 -32.14
C LYS A 50 -27.12 10.15 -33.67
N THR A 51 -27.83 11.09 -34.29
CA THR A 51 -27.88 11.23 -35.75
C THR A 51 -26.53 11.67 -36.33
N ILE A 52 -25.90 12.71 -35.76
CA ILE A 52 -24.60 13.23 -36.23
C ILE A 52 -23.51 12.15 -36.15
N VAL A 53 -23.42 11.46 -35.00
CA VAL A 53 -22.41 10.42 -34.78
C VAL A 53 -22.65 9.21 -35.69
N SER A 54 -23.88 8.71 -35.77
CA SER A 54 -24.21 7.58 -36.64
C SER A 54 -23.98 7.91 -38.13
N MET A 55 -24.33 9.11 -38.60
CA MET A 55 -24.12 9.52 -40.00
C MET A 55 -22.64 9.56 -40.38
N LYS A 56 -21.77 10.05 -39.48
CA LYS A 56 -20.33 10.12 -39.74
C LYS A 56 -19.71 8.73 -39.91
N PHE A 57 -20.16 7.74 -39.13
CA PHE A 57 -19.73 6.34 -39.25
C PHE A 57 -20.35 5.61 -40.45
N MET A 58 -21.63 5.87 -40.78
CA MET A 58 -22.28 5.29 -41.96
C MET A 58 -21.59 5.67 -43.28
N LYS A 59 -20.91 6.82 -43.33
CA LYS A 59 -20.15 7.28 -44.51
C LYS A 59 -18.96 6.36 -44.87
N HIS A 60 -18.38 5.66 -43.88
CA HIS A 60 -17.25 4.74 -44.10
C HIS A 60 -17.66 3.27 -44.00
N HIS A 61 -18.50 2.91 -43.03
CA HIS A 61 -18.97 1.54 -42.85
C HIS A 61 -20.45 1.51 -42.48
N LYS A 62 -21.29 1.15 -43.46
CA LYS A 62 -22.76 1.16 -43.35
C LYS A 62 -23.28 0.27 -42.21
N GLY A 63 -22.69 -0.93 -42.04
CA GLY A 63 -23.08 -1.87 -40.98
C GLY A 63 -22.73 -1.37 -39.57
N LEU A 64 -21.54 -0.79 -39.39
CA LEU A 64 -21.10 -0.24 -38.11
C LEU A 64 -21.96 0.96 -37.69
N GLY A 65 -22.31 1.83 -38.63
CA GLY A 65 -23.19 2.97 -38.35
C GLY A 65 -24.60 2.56 -37.92
N GLN A 66 -25.17 1.51 -38.54
CA GLN A 66 -26.46 0.95 -38.12
C GLN A 66 -26.38 0.30 -36.73
N PHE A 67 -25.29 -0.42 -36.44
CA PHE A 67 -25.05 -1.03 -35.13
C PHE A 67 -24.95 0.02 -34.01
N ILE A 68 -24.12 1.06 -34.20
CA ILE A 68 -23.97 2.17 -33.26
C ILE A 68 -25.31 2.89 -33.07
N HIS A 69 -26.09 3.07 -34.13
CA HIS A 69 -27.42 3.70 -34.03
C HIS A 69 -28.40 2.86 -33.20
N LYS A 70 -28.40 1.53 -33.38
CA LYS A 70 -29.27 0.60 -32.63
C LYS A 70 -28.91 0.54 -31.15
N HIS A 71 -27.61 0.53 -30.83
CA HIS A 71 -27.10 0.35 -29.46
C HIS A 71 -26.56 1.65 -28.82
N PHE A 72 -26.92 2.81 -29.36
CA PHE A 72 -26.33 4.10 -28.97
C PHE A 72 -26.39 4.37 -27.45
N GLU A 73 -27.53 4.10 -26.82
CA GLU A 73 -27.72 4.34 -25.38
C GLU A 73 -26.85 3.42 -24.52
N THR A 74 -26.80 2.12 -24.85
CA THR A 74 -26.00 1.14 -24.12
C THR A 74 -24.51 1.42 -24.28
N ILE A 75 -24.06 1.70 -25.51
CA ILE A 75 -22.66 2.04 -25.80
C ILE A 75 -22.28 3.32 -25.04
N SER A 76 -23.13 4.34 -25.08
CA SER A 76 -22.91 5.59 -24.34
C SER A 76 -22.80 5.35 -22.83
N LEU A 77 -23.62 4.46 -22.26
CA LEU A 77 -23.57 4.10 -20.84
C LEU A 77 -22.26 3.41 -20.47
N ILE A 78 -21.85 2.41 -21.25
CA ILE A 78 -20.61 1.67 -21.04
C ILE A 78 -19.42 2.64 -21.10
N LEU A 79 -19.35 3.49 -22.12
CA LEU A 79 -18.28 4.48 -22.26
C LEU A 79 -18.24 5.48 -21.10
N THR A 80 -19.39 5.85 -20.55
CA THR A 80 -19.45 6.74 -19.37
C THR A 80 -18.96 6.06 -18.12
N ILE A 81 -19.35 4.80 -17.89
CA ILE A 81 -18.86 4.01 -16.75
C ILE A 81 -17.34 3.86 -16.85
N ILE A 82 -16.82 3.51 -18.03
CA ILE A 82 -15.39 3.42 -18.29
C ILE A 82 -14.70 4.76 -18.02
N PHE A 83 -15.26 5.89 -18.48
CA PHE A 83 -14.69 7.21 -18.24
C PHE A 83 -14.68 7.59 -16.75
N VAL A 84 -15.76 7.32 -16.01
CA VAL A 84 -15.85 7.61 -14.57
C VAL A 84 -14.86 6.74 -13.80
N VAL A 85 -14.82 5.44 -14.07
CA VAL A 85 -13.85 4.52 -13.47
C VAL A 85 -12.43 4.97 -13.78
N SER A 86 -12.13 5.31 -15.03
CA SER A 86 -10.82 5.83 -15.43
C SER A 86 -10.47 7.12 -14.69
N THR A 87 -11.42 8.04 -14.51
CA THR A 87 -11.20 9.30 -13.78
C THR A 87 -10.94 9.05 -12.30
N ILE A 88 -11.69 8.14 -11.66
CA ILE A 88 -11.48 7.75 -10.27
C ILE A 88 -10.09 7.15 -10.09
N ILE A 89 -9.70 6.23 -10.99
CA ILE A 89 -8.36 5.63 -10.99
C ILE A 89 -7.30 6.72 -11.13
N THR A 90 -7.44 7.66 -12.08
CA THR A 90 -6.51 8.77 -12.26
C THR A 90 -6.40 9.65 -11.01
N ILE A 91 -7.52 9.97 -10.35
CA ILE A 91 -7.52 10.78 -9.11
C ILE A 91 -6.79 10.04 -7.98
N ILE A 92 -7.08 8.75 -7.80
CA ILE A 92 -6.40 7.91 -6.81
C ILE A 92 -4.90 7.83 -7.10
N SER A 93 -4.53 7.61 -8.37
CA SER A 93 -3.13 7.60 -8.80
C SER A 93 -2.44 8.94 -8.58
N LEU A 94 -3.13 10.06 -8.82
CA LEU A 94 -2.58 11.39 -8.57
C LEU A 94 -2.39 11.66 -7.08
N PHE A 95 -3.38 11.27 -6.26
CA PHE A 95 -3.28 11.33 -4.81
C PHE A 95 -2.11 10.49 -4.31
N ASN A 96 -1.99 9.26 -4.78
CA ASN A 96 -0.88 8.38 -4.44
C ASN A 96 0.46 8.96 -4.89
N PHE A 97 0.51 9.61 -6.05
CA PHE A 97 1.73 10.26 -6.52
C PHE A 97 2.14 11.42 -5.62
N PHE A 98 1.19 12.26 -5.20
CA PHE A 98 1.48 13.37 -4.29
C PHE A 98 1.75 12.92 -2.84
N ALA A 99 1.11 11.85 -2.37
CA ALA A 99 1.24 11.35 -1.01
C ALA A 99 2.41 10.36 -0.83
N TYR A 100 2.70 9.54 -1.84
CA TYR A 100 3.62 8.40 -1.77
C TYR A 100 4.69 8.40 -2.89
N GLY A 101 4.69 9.39 -3.79
CA GLY A 101 5.68 9.48 -4.88
C GLY A 101 5.47 8.51 -6.05
N ASN A 102 4.37 7.74 -6.08
CA ASN A 102 4.09 6.74 -7.12
C ASN A 102 2.56 6.60 -7.38
N CYS A 103 2.15 6.04 -8.53
CA CYS A 103 0.71 5.97 -8.89
C CYS A 103 -0.03 4.73 -8.40
N ASN A 104 0.68 3.64 -8.08
CA ASN A 104 0.01 2.41 -7.69
C ASN A 104 -0.21 2.34 -6.18
N GLY A 105 0.23 3.31 -5.38
CA GLY A 105 -0.05 3.37 -3.95
C GLY A 105 1.15 3.00 -3.08
N PRO A 106 0.95 2.79 -1.76
CA PRO A 106 2.05 2.68 -0.81
C PRO A 106 2.97 1.46 -1.02
N THR A 107 2.59 0.51 -1.87
CA THR A 107 3.28 -0.77 -2.09
C THR A 107 3.99 -0.87 -3.44
N SER A 108 4.21 0.22 -4.18
CA SER A 108 4.97 0.17 -5.45
C SER A 108 5.99 1.31 -5.52
N THR A 109 7.17 1.04 -6.06
CA THR A 109 8.27 2.02 -6.12
C THR A 109 8.67 2.41 -7.55
N GLU A 110 7.92 1.98 -8.58
CA GLU A 110 8.24 2.29 -9.99
C GLU A 110 7.50 3.51 -10.54
N LEU A 111 8.16 4.20 -11.48
CA LEU A 111 7.60 5.32 -12.24
C LEU A 111 6.53 4.82 -13.22
N CYS A 112 5.40 5.51 -13.26
CA CYS A 112 4.16 5.06 -13.89
C CYS A 112 4.21 5.05 -15.42
N LEU A 113 4.84 4.05 -16.03
CA LEU A 113 4.77 3.84 -17.49
C LEU A 113 4.72 2.35 -17.82
N LEU A 114 3.56 1.73 -17.59
CA LEU A 114 3.13 0.44 -18.17
C LEU A 114 3.93 -0.82 -17.73
N ASN A 115 3.88 -1.20 -16.45
CA ASN A 115 4.37 -2.53 -16.00
C ASN A 115 3.23 -3.43 -15.46
N PRO A 116 2.89 -4.56 -16.10
CA PRO A 116 1.84 -5.49 -15.68
C PRO A 116 2.26 -6.47 -14.58
N GLU A 117 3.52 -6.50 -14.14
CA GLU A 117 4.05 -7.55 -13.23
C GLU A 117 3.66 -7.39 -11.76
N SER A 118 3.13 -6.24 -11.33
CA SER A 118 2.69 -5.99 -9.94
C SER A 118 1.31 -6.61 -9.59
N TYR A 119 0.60 -7.20 -10.55
CA TYR A 119 -0.85 -7.43 -10.44
C TYR A 119 -1.30 -8.89 -10.28
N THR A 120 -0.40 -9.86 -10.19
CA THR A 120 -0.81 -11.29 -10.29
C THR A 120 -1.37 -11.88 -8.99
N ASN A 121 -1.22 -11.27 -7.81
CA ASN A 121 -1.59 -11.90 -6.54
C ASN A 121 -2.43 -11.06 -5.57
N SER A 122 -2.99 -9.92 -5.97
CA SER A 122 -3.93 -9.19 -5.09
C SER A 122 -5.30 -9.08 -5.74
N ASN A 123 -6.32 -9.59 -5.04
CA ASN A 123 -7.71 -9.44 -5.45
C ASN A 123 -8.05 -7.95 -5.54
N LEU A 124 -8.61 -7.51 -6.66
CA LEU A 124 -9.01 -6.12 -6.94
C LEU A 124 -9.85 -5.48 -5.80
N LEU A 125 -10.58 -6.30 -5.04
CA LEU A 125 -11.42 -5.86 -3.92
C LEU A 125 -10.64 -5.47 -2.66
N SER A 126 -9.51 -6.13 -2.35
CA SER A 126 -8.71 -5.79 -1.15
C SER A 126 -7.95 -4.47 -1.29
N TRP A 127 -7.72 -4.03 -2.53
CA TRP A 127 -7.16 -2.72 -2.87
C TRP A 127 -8.15 -1.58 -2.70
N LEU A 128 -9.41 -1.83 -3.03
CA LEU A 128 -10.48 -0.83 -2.92
C LEU A 128 -10.97 -0.66 -1.47
N PHE A 129 -10.77 -1.67 -0.63
CA PHE A 129 -11.18 -1.69 0.76
C PHE A 129 -10.08 -2.35 1.63
N PRO A 130 -9.09 -1.58 2.12
CA PRO A 130 -8.15 -2.13 3.09
C PRO A 130 -8.91 -2.63 4.33
N PRO A 131 -8.52 -3.78 4.91
CA PRO A 131 -9.20 -4.31 6.09
C PRO A 131 -9.09 -3.30 7.23
N THR A 132 -10.18 -3.13 7.97
CA THR A 132 -10.19 -2.30 9.17
C THR A 132 -9.29 -2.95 10.24
N PRO A 133 -8.67 -2.19 11.16
CA PRO A 133 -7.82 -2.75 12.22
C PRO A 133 -8.48 -3.86 13.04
N GLU A 134 -9.81 -3.85 13.11
CA GLU A 134 -10.65 -4.84 13.80
C GLU A 134 -10.66 -6.23 13.12
N GLN A 135 -10.19 -6.33 11.88
CA GLN A 135 -10.13 -7.59 11.11
C GLN A 135 -8.75 -8.25 11.14
N VAL A 136 -7.73 -7.57 11.70
CA VAL A 136 -6.37 -8.11 11.81
C VAL A 136 -6.31 -9.06 13.00
N LYS A 137 -5.88 -10.29 12.76
CA LYS A 137 -5.73 -11.32 13.80
C LYS A 137 -4.39 -11.16 14.51
N MET A 138 -4.35 -11.53 15.79
CA MET A 138 -3.09 -11.61 16.53
C MET A 138 -2.16 -12.64 15.91
N VAL A 139 -0.88 -12.31 15.86
CA VAL A 139 0.20 -13.19 15.42
C VAL A 139 0.94 -13.80 16.61
N SER A 140 1.53 -14.97 16.41
CA SER A 140 2.37 -15.62 17.41
C SER A 140 3.65 -14.82 17.67
N GLY A 141 3.95 -14.66 18.95
CA GLY A 141 5.21 -14.11 19.46
C GLY A 141 6.27 -15.18 19.76
N GLU A 142 5.97 -16.47 19.56
CA GLU A 142 6.88 -17.56 19.91
C GLU A 142 8.12 -17.55 19.02
N GLY A 143 9.28 -17.72 19.66
CA GLY A 143 10.56 -17.84 18.96
C GLY A 143 11.04 -16.55 18.29
N LEU A 144 10.40 -15.39 18.54
CA LEU A 144 10.86 -14.08 18.05
C LEU A 144 12.06 -13.55 18.85
N PRO A 145 12.93 -12.71 18.26
CA PRO A 145 13.89 -11.94 19.04
C PRO A 145 13.15 -10.98 19.97
N THR A 146 13.49 -11.02 21.27
CA THR A 146 12.87 -10.22 22.33
C THR A 146 13.89 -9.34 23.06
N ILE A 147 13.44 -8.18 23.55
CA ILE A 147 14.16 -7.28 24.46
C ILE A 147 13.18 -6.75 25.52
N GLY A 148 13.71 -6.32 26.65
CA GLY A 148 12.92 -5.94 27.82
C GLY A 148 12.86 -7.07 28.85
N SER A 149 11.92 -6.96 29.77
CA SER A 149 11.79 -7.91 30.88
C SER A 149 11.01 -9.16 30.44
N GLU A 150 11.60 -10.34 30.62
CA GLU A 150 10.93 -11.61 30.36
C GLU A 150 9.67 -11.74 31.22
N GLY A 151 8.54 -12.01 30.58
CA GLY A 151 7.25 -12.13 31.28
C GLY A 151 6.63 -10.79 31.72
N ALA A 152 7.08 -9.68 31.14
CA ALA A 152 6.46 -8.38 31.35
C ALA A 152 4.93 -8.42 31.06
N PRO A 153 4.13 -7.63 31.80
CA PRO A 153 2.67 -7.62 31.64
C PRO A 153 2.21 -7.14 30.26
N ILE A 154 3.02 -6.33 29.58
CA ILE A 154 2.73 -5.80 28.26
C ILE A 154 3.66 -6.44 27.24
N ARG A 155 3.10 -7.25 26.35
CA ARG A 155 3.83 -7.82 25.20
C ARG A 155 3.55 -7.02 23.95
N ILE A 156 4.62 -6.57 23.31
CA ILE A 156 4.58 -5.77 22.09
C ILE A 156 5.26 -6.54 20.98
N ILE A 157 4.55 -6.79 19.87
CA ILE A 157 5.14 -7.37 18.66
C ILE A 157 5.12 -6.30 17.58
N GLU A 158 6.30 -5.89 17.10
CA GLU A 158 6.45 -5.12 15.88
C GLU A 158 6.54 -6.07 14.68
N VAL A 159 5.60 -5.96 13.76
CA VAL A 159 5.66 -6.60 12.44
C VAL A 159 6.26 -5.62 11.45
N GLY A 160 7.48 -5.89 11.01
CA GLY A 160 8.31 -4.94 10.27
C GLY A 160 9.22 -5.60 9.23
N CYS A 161 9.89 -4.78 8.42
CA CYS A 161 11.01 -5.23 7.60
C CYS A 161 12.05 -4.12 7.48
N PHE A 162 13.31 -4.52 7.35
CA PHE A 162 14.46 -3.61 7.45
C PHE A 162 14.64 -2.64 6.30
N THR A 163 13.98 -2.87 5.16
CA THR A 163 14.03 -1.98 3.99
C THR A 163 12.81 -1.06 3.88
N CYS A 164 11.90 -1.08 4.86
CA CYS A 164 10.75 -0.18 4.90
C CYS A 164 11.13 1.16 5.57
N PRO A 165 10.95 2.31 4.90
CA PRO A 165 11.26 3.62 5.48
C PRO A 165 10.32 3.96 6.66
N PHE A 166 9.09 3.46 6.65
CA PHE A 166 8.16 3.68 7.75
C PHE A 166 8.60 2.92 9.00
N THR A 167 9.01 1.65 8.87
CA THR A 167 9.55 0.88 10.01
C THR A 167 10.75 1.60 10.59
N LYS A 168 11.71 2.03 9.75
CA LYS A 168 12.85 2.86 10.17
C LYS A 168 12.43 4.13 10.92
N SER A 169 11.42 4.85 10.42
CA SER A 169 10.94 6.09 11.05
C SER A 169 10.33 5.88 12.44
N ARG A 170 9.92 4.65 12.79
CA ARG A 170 9.36 4.33 14.11
C ARG A 170 10.43 3.93 15.12
N GLU A 171 11.63 3.57 14.69
CA GLU A 171 12.72 3.13 15.58
C GLU A 171 13.01 4.12 16.74
N PRO A 172 13.08 5.45 16.53
CA PRO A 172 13.26 6.39 17.64
C PRO A 172 12.09 6.38 18.63
N ILE A 173 10.86 6.24 18.13
CA ILE A 173 9.65 6.19 18.96
C ILE A 173 9.60 4.88 19.76
N VAL A 174 10.03 3.76 19.14
CA VAL A 174 10.16 2.47 19.82
C VAL A 174 11.21 2.56 20.93
N ALA A 175 12.35 3.20 20.68
CA ALA A 175 13.38 3.42 21.69
C ALA A 175 12.85 4.26 22.88
N GLU A 176 12.16 5.37 22.60
CA GLU A 176 11.52 6.19 23.65
C GLU A 176 10.45 5.42 24.44
N MET A 177 9.68 4.55 23.76
CA MET A 177 8.68 3.69 24.40
C MET A 177 9.34 2.68 25.34
N LEU A 178 10.40 2.01 24.88
CA LEU A 178 11.15 1.05 25.70
C LEU A 178 11.78 1.73 26.92
N GLU A 179 12.35 2.93 26.75
CA GLU A 179 12.92 3.72 27.85
C GLU A 179 11.84 4.12 28.87
N LYS A 180 10.69 4.60 28.39
CA LYS A 180 9.58 5.06 29.26
C LYS A 180 8.98 3.94 30.09
N TYR A 181 8.76 2.76 29.49
CA TYR A 181 8.03 1.67 30.15
C TYR A 181 8.95 0.65 30.82
N GLY A 182 10.22 0.56 30.43
CA GLY A 182 11.23 -0.29 31.04
C GLY A 182 10.75 -1.73 31.23
N ASP A 183 10.84 -2.22 32.47
CA ASP A 183 10.50 -3.61 32.83
C ASP A 183 9.01 -3.97 32.69
N LYS A 184 8.16 -3.00 32.35
CA LYS A 184 6.73 -3.26 32.11
C LYS A 184 6.44 -3.80 30.71
N VAL A 185 7.41 -3.72 29.79
CA VAL A 185 7.24 -4.14 28.40
C VAL A 185 8.24 -5.22 28.00
N GLU A 186 7.74 -6.17 27.22
CA GLU A 186 8.51 -7.15 26.47
C GLU A 186 8.26 -6.85 24.99
N PHE A 187 9.31 -6.51 24.26
CA PHE A 187 9.22 -6.12 22.86
C PHE A 187 9.84 -7.16 21.96
N SER A 188 9.11 -7.53 20.92
CA SER A 188 9.50 -8.54 19.93
C SER A 188 9.46 -7.98 18.52
N PHE A 189 10.38 -8.42 17.66
CA PHE A 189 10.36 -8.08 16.24
C PHE A 189 9.98 -9.30 15.40
N LYS A 190 9.03 -9.13 14.48
CA LYS A 190 8.55 -10.16 13.55
C LYS A 190 8.73 -9.68 12.12
N TYR A 191 9.33 -10.51 11.28
CA TYR A 191 9.61 -10.18 9.89
C TYR A 191 8.37 -10.23 9.04
N PHE A 192 8.19 -9.19 8.24
CA PHE A 192 7.25 -9.17 7.14
C PHE A 192 7.91 -8.62 5.88
N PRO A 193 8.80 -9.40 5.22
CA PRO A 193 9.42 -8.99 3.98
C PRO A 193 8.34 -8.89 2.90
N LEU A 194 8.06 -7.65 2.50
CA LEU A 194 7.06 -7.34 1.49
C LEU A 194 7.71 -7.39 0.10
N PRO A 195 7.02 -7.93 -0.93
CA PRO A 195 7.54 -7.95 -2.30
C PRO A 195 7.94 -6.56 -2.83
N ALA A 196 7.23 -5.53 -2.38
CA ALA A 196 7.49 -4.12 -2.69
C ALA A 196 8.81 -3.58 -2.12
N HIS A 197 9.36 -4.25 -1.11
CA HIS A 197 10.56 -3.84 -0.41
C HIS A 197 11.70 -4.76 -0.85
N LYS A 198 12.39 -4.34 -1.93
CA LYS A 198 13.58 -5.02 -2.46
C LYS A 198 14.53 -5.35 -1.30
N TYR A 199 15.10 -6.55 -1.33
CA TYR A 199 16.08 -7.04 -0.36
C TYR A 199 15.63 -7.17 1.10
N SER A 200 14.32 -7.05 1.37
CA SER A 200 13.77 -7.19 2.72
C SER A 200 14.02 -8.59 3.31
N PHE A 201 14.05 -9.62 2.46
CA PHE A 201 14.28 -10.99 2.87
C PHE A 201 15.73 -11.20 3.29
N GLU A 202 16.67 -10.74 2.46
CA GLU A 202 18.10 -10.87 2.71
C GLU A 202 18.52 -10.09 3.97
N ALA A 203 17.90 -8.94 4.23
CA ALA A 203 18.12 -8.21 5.48
C ALA A 203 17.65 -9.00 6.71
N ALA A 204 16.49 -9.66 6.61
CA ALA A 204 15.95 -10.51 7.67
C ALA A 204 16.85 -11.73 7.93
N GLU A 205 17.36 -12.34 6.87
CA GLU A 205 18.31 -13.46 6.94
C GLU A 205 19.58 -13.05 7.70
N ALA A 206 20.18 -11.91 7.33
CA ALA A 206 21.37 -11.38 7.98
C ALA A 206 21.13 -11.08 9.47
N ALA A 207 19.97 -10.53 9.83
CA ALA A 207 19.61 -10.27 11.22
C ALA A 207 19.45 -11.56 12.04
N GLU A 208 18.84 -12.62 11.50
CA GLU A 208 18.77 -13.92 12.20
C GLU A 208 20.15 -14.59 12.32
N CYS A 209 21.03 -14.43 11.32
CA CYS A 209 22.40 -14.90 11.43
C CYS A 209 23.20 -14.17 12.52
N ALA A 210 22.90 -12.88 12.78
CA ALA A 210 23.44 -12.16 13.93
C ALA A 210 22.77 -12.59 15.25
N ARG A 211 21.47 -12.94 15.20
CA ARG A 211 20.73 -13.46 16.35
C ARG A 211 21.27 -14.80 16.85
N ASP A 212 21.68 -15.70 15.96
CA ASP A 212 22.37 -16.95 16.31
C ASP A 212 23.60 -16.71 17.21
N GLN A 213 24.19 -15.51 17.12
CA GLN A 213 25.36 -15.09 17.89
C GLN A 213 25.03 -14.07 18.99
N GLY A 214 23.74 -13.88 19.31
CA GLY A 214 23.29 -13.00 20.40
C GLY A 214 23.36 -11.51 20.11
N LYS A 215 23.50 -11.10 18.85
CA LYS A 215 23.66 -9.69 18.43
C LYS A 215 22.52 -9.18 17.53
N PHE A 216 21.32 -9.71 17.73
CA PHE A 216 20.17 -9.33 16.90
C PHE A 216 19.88 -7.82 16.95
N TRP A 217 19.82 -7.25 18.17
CA TRP A 217 19.41 -5.87 18.38
C TRP A 217 20.44 -4.88 17.83
N GLU A 218 21.72 -5.13 18.08
CA GLU A 218 22.80 -4.33 17.52
C GLU A 218 22.85 -4.43 15.99
N TYR A 219 22.58 -5.61 15.43
CA TYR A 219 22.53 -5.77 13.98
C TYR A 219 21.29 -5.09 13.36
N LYS A 220 20.14 -5.13 14.04
CA LYS A 220 18.91 -4.40 13.66
C LYS A 220 19.17 -2.90 13.60
N GLU A 221 19.85 -2.34 14.59
CA GLU A 221 20.23 -0.91 14.60
C GLU A 221 21.08 -0.57 13.37
N VAL A 222 22.14 -1.34 13.09
CA VAL A 222 23.00 -1.12 11.92
C VAL A 222 22.22 -1.20 10.60
N LEU A 223 21.31 -2.18 10.46
CA LEU A 223 20.47 -2.31 9.28
C LEU A 223 19.57 -1.09 9.06
N PHE A 224 18.99 -0.52 10.12
CA PHE A 224 18.17 0.67 10.00
C PHE A 224 19.00 1.94 9.77
N GLU A 225 20.13 2.09 10.46
CA GLU A 225 21.06 3.21 10.24
C GLU A 225 21.50 3.26 8.78
N ARG A 226 21.99 2.14 8.25
CA ARG A 226 22.49 1.98 6.87
C ARG A 226 21.43 1.52 5.87
N GLN A 227 20.14 1.72 6.18
CA GLN A 227 19.02 1.25 5.34
C GLN A 227 19.13 1.70 3.88
N LEU A 228 19.57 2.95 3.63
CA LEU A 228 19.71 3.46 2.27
C LEU A 228 20.70 2.61 1.46
N GLU A 229 21.84 2.27 2.04
CA GLU A 229 22.84 1.41 1.42
C GLU A 229 22.27 0.02 1.14
N CYS A 230 21.50 -0.54 2.07
CA CYS A 230 20.86 -1.85 1.90
C CYS A 230 19.82 -1.86 0.75
N THR A 231 19.16 -0.73 0.50
CA THR A 231 18.11 -0.62 -0.54
C THR A 231 18.63 -0.25 -1.93
N GLN A 232 19.81 0.37 -2.01
CA GLN A 232 20.37 0.91 -3.25
C GLN A 232 21.29 -0.08 -3.98
N GLN A 233 21.50 -1.28 -3.46
CA GLN A 233 22.34 -2.28 -4.13
C GLN A 233 21.76 -2.70 -5.49
N GLU A 234 22.65 -2.93 -6.44
CA GLU A 234 22.27 -3.41 -7.77
C GLU A 234 22.01 -4.92 -7.74
N THR A 235 22.86 -5.67 -7.03
CA THR A 235 22.83 -7.13 -6.95
C THR A 235 22.68 -7.65 -5.52
N THR A 236 22.25 -8.91 -5.39
CA THR A 236 22.16 -9.58 -4.09
C THR A 236 23.55 -9.95 -3.55
N GLU A 237 24.53 -10.15 -4.43
CA GLU A 237 25.93 -10.42 -4.10
C GLU A 237 26.56 -9.21 -3.38
N ASP A 238 26.41 -8.01 -3.93
CA ASP A 238 26.93 -6.77 -3.32
C ASP A 238 26.31 -6.54 -1.94
N LEU A 239 25.00 -6.80 -1.83
CA LEU A 239 24.28 -6.73 -0.57
C LEU A 239 24.81 -7.75 0.46
N THR A 240 25.11 -8.97 0.02
CA THR A 240 25.67 -10.01 0.89
C THR A 240 27.04 -9.60 1.40
N VAL A 241 27.90 -9.01 0.56
CA VAL A 241 29.19 -8.45 0.99
C VAL A 241 29.00 -7.37 2.05
N LEU A 242 28.04 -6.47 1.84
CA LEU A 242 27.69 -5.40 2.78
C LEU A 242 27.23 -5.96 4.15
N TYR A 243 26.36 -6.97 4.15
CA TYR A 243 25.89 -7.60 5.41
C TYR A 243 27.01 -8.32 6.16
N LYS A 244 27.95 -8.94 5.45
CA LYS A 244 29.14 -9.55 6.07
C LYS A 244 30.07 -8.48 6.65
N GLU A 245 30.19 -7.32 6.01
CA GLU A 245 30.93 -6.17 6.56
C GLU A 245 30.28 -5.68 7.87
N PHE A 246 28.95 -5.57 7.92
CA PHE A 246 28.24 -5.17 9.16
C PHE A 246 28.51 -6.15 10.30
N ALA A 247 28.44 -7.45 10.01
CA ALA A 247 28.70 -8.50 10.99
C ALA A 247 30.14 -8.42 11.54
N LYS A 248 31.11 -8.21 10.65
CA LYS A 248 32.50 -8.00 11.02
C LYS A 248 32.69 -6.78 11.93
N ASN A 249 32.06 -5.66 11.62
CA ASN A 249 32.13 -4.43 12.43
C ASN A 249 31.52 -4.63 13.83
N LEU A 250 30.53 -5.52 13.95
CA LEU A 250 29.94 -5.93 15.24
C LEU A 250 30.73 -7.04 15.95
N SER A 251 31.92 -7.40 15.45
CA SER A 251 32.78 -8.46 16.00
C SER A 251 32.11 -9.84 16.08
N LEU A 252 31.21 -10.13 15.14
CA LEU A 252 30.64 -11.46 14.98
C LEU A 252 31.66 -12.45 14.42
N ASN A 253 31.46 -13.74 14.69
CA ASN A 253 32.22 -14.81 14.07
C ASN A 253 31.91 -14.84 12.57
N GLU A 254 32.86 -14.33 11.77
CA GLU A 254 32.71 -14.23 10.31
C GLU A 254 32.46 -15.58 9.64
N THR A 255 33.05 -16.67 10.14
CA THR A 255 32.89 -18.00 9.53
C THR A 255 31.46 -18.49 9.70
N GLU A 256 30.93 -18.41 10.93
CA GLU A 256 29.57 -18.83 11.25
C GLU A 256 28.53 -17.93 10.57
N PHE A 257 28.75 -16.61 10.60
CA PHE A 257 27.86 -15.65 9.96
C PHE A 257 27.80 -15.85 8.44
N ASN A 258 28.96 -15.94 7.78
CA ASN A 258 29.03 -16.10 6.34
C ASN A 258 28.35 -17.39 5.90
N GLN A 259 28.61 -18.50 6.59
CA GLN A 259 27.95 -19.77 6.31
C GLN A 259 26.43 -19.67 6.47
N CYS A 260 25.96 -19.00 7.53
CA CYS A 260 24.53 -18.80 7.77
C CYS A 260 23.85 -18.05 6.62
N VAL A 261 24.41 -16.91 6.21
CA VAL A 261 23.86 -16.07 5.13
C VAL A 261 23.97 -16.76 3.77
N ASP A 262 25.12 -17.36 3.45
CA ASP A 262 25.37 -18.00 2.15
C ASP A 262 24.47 -19.23 1.93
N THR A 263 24.11 -19.93 3.01
CA THR A 263 23.21 -21.09 2.94
C THR A 263 21.74 -20.72 3.13
N ARG A 264 21.43 -19.44 3.41
CA ARG A 264 20.08 -18.96 3.73
C ARG A 264 19.42 -19.81 4.82
N LYS A 265 20.18 -20.08 5.89
CA LYS A 265 19.81 -20.99 6.99
C LYS A 265 18.41 -20.70 7.56
N HIS A 266 18.03 -19.43 7.67
CA HIS A 266 16.79 -18.97 8.32
C HIS A 266 15.65 -18.72 7.34
N GLN A 267 15.85 -19.01 6.04
CA GLN A 267 14.84 -18.78 5.02
C GLN A 267 13.46 -19.40 5.36
N PRO A 268 13.38 -20.67 5.83
CA PRO A 268 12.09 -21.27 6.19
C PRO A 268 11.38 -20.53 7.34
N TYR A 269 12.14 -20.04 8.32
CA TYR A 269 11.61 -19.32 9.48
C TYR A 269 11.04 -17.96 9.06
N ILE A 270 11.74 -17.22 8.20
CA ILE A 270 11.29 -15.92 7.69
C ILE A 270 10.05 -16.08 6.81
N GLU A 271 10.01 -17.08 5.92
CA GLU A 271 8.84 -17.32 5.06
C GLU A 271 7.63 -17.75 5.89
N ALA A 272 7.80 -18.56 6.94
CA ALA A 272 6.71 -18.93 7.84
C ALA A 272 6.07 -17.70 8.50
N GLN A 273 6.87 -16.76 9.01
CA GLN A 273 6.36 -15.52 9.58
C GLN A 273 5.62 -14.66 8.56
N LYS A 274 6.18 -14.52 7.36
CA LYS A 274 5.52 -13.78 6.27
C LYS A 274 4.15 -14.38 5.94
N GLN A 275 4.04 -15.70 5.83
CA GLN A 275 2.77 -16.37 5.55
C GLN A 275 1.77 -16.21 6.69
N GLU A 276 2.24 -16.28 7.94
CA GLU A 276 1.40 -16.00 9.11
C GLU A 276 0.86 -14.57 9.10
N ASN A 277 1.70 -13.58 8.80
CA ASN A 277 1.31 -12.18 8.73
C ASN A 277 0.26 -11.93 7.62
N ILE A 278 0.43 -12.55 6.45
CA ILE A 278 -0.57 -12.52 5.37
C ILE A 278 -1.89 -13.14 5.83
N GLY A 279 -1.84 -14.32 6.45
CA GLY A 279 -3.02 -15.03 6.97
C GLY A 279 -3.73 -14.28 8.12
N ALA A 280 -2.99 -13.46 8.85
CA ALA A 280 -3.50 -12.57 9.90
C ALA A 280 -4.16 -11.30 9.33
N GLY A 281 -4.08 -11.06 8.02
CA GLY A 281 -4.65 -9.87 7.38
C GLY A 281 -3.77 -8.63 7.50
N ILE A 282 -2.49 -8.79 7.88
CA ILE A 282 -1.53 -7.69 7.92
C ILE A 282 -1.16 -7.33 6.48
N TYR A 283 -1.31 -6.06 6.13
CA TYR A 283 -1.10 -5.57 4.77
C TYR A 283 0.04 -4.54 4.66
N GLY A 284 0.65 -4.14 5.79
CA GLY A 284 1.69 -3.12 5.81
C GLY A 284 2.58 -3.17 7.05
N THR A 285 3.73 -2.50 6.93
CA THR A 285 4.72 -2.34 8.00
C THR A 285 4.96 -0.85 8.30
N PRO A 286 5.23 -0.48 9.57
CA PRO A 286 5.17 -1.35 10.74
C PRO A 286 3.72 -1.52 11.23
N THR A 287 3.40 -2.72 11.70
CA THR A 287 2.14 -3.01 12.42
C THR A 287 2.51 -3.52 13.80
N PHE A 288 1.93 -2.92 14.85
CA PHE A 288 2.20 -3.29 16.23
C PHE A 288 1.03 -4.06 16.84
N PHE A 289 1.34 -5.07 17.63
CA PHE A 289 0.39 -5.75 18.50
C PHE A 289 0.77 -5.48 19.95
N ILE A 290 -0.11 -4.91 20.75
CA ILE A 290 0.08 -4.64 22.18
C ILE A 290 -0.96 -5.48 22.93
N ASN A 291 -0.53 -6.61 23.52
CA ASN A 291 -1.45 -7.59 24.13
C ASN A 291 -2.63 -8.00 23.21
N GLY A 292 -2.39 -8.06 21.90
CA GLY A 292 -3.40 -8.37 20.88
C GLY A 292 -4.19 -7.18 20.34
N LYS A 293 -4.02 -5.97 20.90
CA LYS A 293 -4.53 -4.73 20.30
C LYS A 293 -3.65 -4.31 19.12
N VAL A 294 -4.29 -4.03 17.98
CA VAL A 294 -3.58 -3.69 16.74
C VAL A 294 -3.41 -2.18 16.61
N LEU A 295 -2.17 -1.75 16.38
CA LEU A 295 -1.82 -0.36 16.12
C LEU A 295 -1.00 -0.29 14.83
N VAL A 296 -1.61 0.21 13.76
CA VAL A 296 -0.98 0.29 12.44
C VAL A 296 -0.21 1.60 12.33
N SER A 297 1.10 1.50 12.16
CA SER A 297 1.98 2.63 11.84
C SER A 297 1.82 3.85 12.77
N PRO A 298 1.90 3.68 14.11
CA PRO A 298 1.75 4.79 15.06
C PRO A 298 2.72 5.92 14.74
N GLY A 299 2.24 7.16 14.81
CA GLY A 299 3.01 8.35 14.45
C GLY A 299 3.73 9.01 15.63
N SER A 300 3.44 8.57 16.86
CA SER A 300 3.91 9.22 18.09
C SER A 300 4.00 8.28 19.29
N LEU A 301 4.82 8.65 20.28
CA LEU A 301 4.87 7.98 21.58
C LEU A 301 3.52 8.04 22.32
N GLU A 302 2.73 9.10 22.11
CA GLU A 302 1.43 9.26 22.74
C GLU A 302 0.44 8.15 22.33
N GLU A 303 0.47 7.75 21.06
CA GLU A 303 -0.38 6.65 20.56
C GLU A 303 -0.03 5.32 21.22
N PHE A 304 1.27 5.00 21.36
CA PHE A 304 1.71 3.84 22.14
C PHE A 304 1.25 3.95 23.59
N SER A 305 1.50 5.11 24.21
CA SER A 305 1.22 5.32 25.63
C SER A 305 -0.24 5.14 25.96
N LYS A 306 -1.14 5.63 25.09
CA LYS A 306 -2.58 5.48 25.25
C LYS A 306 -3.02 4.02 25.35
N VAL A 307 -2.43 3.14 24.55
CA VAL A 307 -2.76 1.71 24.55
C VAL A 307 -2.09 1.01 25.72
N ILE A 308 -0.79 1.23 25.92
CA ILE A 308 -0.01 0.59 27.00
C ILE A 308 -0.57 0.97 28.37
N ASP A 309 -0.86 2.24 28.62
CA ASP A 309 -1.41 2.72 29.90
C ASP A 309 -2.83 2.20 30.14
N ALA A 310 -3.61 1.95 29.09
CA ALA A 310 -4.92 1.34 29.21
C ALA A 310 -4.81 -0.14 29.59
N GLU A 311 -3.95 -0.90 28.92
CA GLU A 311 -3.69 -2.31 29.20
C GLU A 311 -3.13 -2.51 30.62
N LEU A 312 -2.16 -1.67 31.03
CA LEU A 312 -1.63 -1.72 32.40
C LEU A 312 -2.72 -1.50 33.46
N LYS A 313 -3.63 -0.54 33.24
CA LYS A 313 -4.76 -0.30 34.16
C LYS A 313 -5.78 -1.42 34.19
N GLU A 314 -5.93 -2.18 33.10
CA GLU A 314 -6.81 -3.35 33.08
C GLU A 314 -6.21 -4.50 33.88
N LEU A 315 -4.89 -4.68 33.86
CA LEU A 315 -4.18 -5.69 34.63
C LEU A 315 -4.11 -5.41 36.14
N GLU A 316 -4.30 -4.16 36.55
CA GLU A 316 -4.36 -3.75 37.96
C GLU A 316 -5.73 -3.99 38.64
N LYS A 317 -6.76 -4.38 37.86
CA LYS A 317 -8.12 -4.66 38.37
C LYS A 317 -8.33 -6.13 38.73
#